data_AF-A0A914Z1Q8-F1
#
_entry.id   AF-A0A914Z1Q8-F1
#
_cell.length_a   1.000
_cell.length_b   1.000
_cell.length_c   1.000
_cell.angle_alpha   90.00
_cell.angle_beta   90.00
_cell.angle_gamma   90.00
#
_symmetry.space_group_name_H-M   'P 1'
#
loop_
_entity.id
_entity.type
_entity.pdbx_description
1 polymer ?
#
loop_
_entity_poly.entity_id
_entity_poly.type
_entity_poly.pdbx_seq_one_letter_code
_entity_poly.pdbx_strand_id
1 'polypeptide(L)'
;MIYASETWALTKTEENRLAVAQRRMDWRMLNILLIDRHPRGWLRERTQFKDVVQLSHERKFKYLRKLMLLPNHRWNRILTEWVPNVNRPAGRPPTRWIDDFTKFIN
;
A
#
# COMPACT_ATOMS: atom_id res chain seq x y z
N MET A 1 -8.24 0.43 6.91
CA MET A 1 -7.52 1.15 5.84
C MET A 1 -6.69 0.21 4.95
N ILE A 2 -5.83 -0.64 5.53
CA ILE A 2 -4.80 -1.41 4.80
C ILE A 2 -5.30 -2.74 4.20
N TYR A 3 -6.59 -2.87 3.89
CA TYR A 3 -7.11 -4.07 3.21
C TYR A 3 -6.98 -3.91 1.69
N ALA A 4 -7.30 -2.71 1.19
CA ALA A 4 -7.20 -2.37 -0.22
C ALA A 4 -5.75 -2.42 -0.78
N SER A 5 -4.72 -2.38 0.08
CA SER A 5 -3.33 -2.53 -0.36
C SER A 5 -3.03 -3.92 -0.94
N GLU A 6 -3.88 -4.92 -0.65
CA GLU A 6 -3.76 -6.25 -1.23
C GLU A 6 -3.98 -6.24 -2.74
N THR A 7 -4.78 -5.31 -3.29
CA THR A 7 -5.22 -5.33 -4.69
C THR A 7 -4.82 -4.10 -5.51
N TRP A 8 -4.39 -3.00 -4.87
CA TRP A 8 -4.00 -1.78 -5.59
C TRP A 8 -2.49 -1.67 -5.88
N ALA A 9 -2.15 -0.91 -6.92
CA ALA A 9 -0.77 -0.52 -7.23
C ALA A 9 -0.38 0.68 -6.36
N LEU A 10 0.58 0.51 -5.45
CA LEU A 10 1.01 1.57 -4.55
C LEU A 10 2.01 2.47 -5.28
N THR A 11 1.58 3.68 -5.63
CA THR A 11 2.50 4.71 -6.12
C THR A 11 3.10 5.46 -4.94
N LYS A 12 4.22 6.16 -5.16
CA LYS A 12 4.85 6.96 -4.11
C LYS A 12 3.93 8.05 -3.55
N THR A 13 3.03 8.58 -4.39
CA THR A 13 2.03 9.56 -3.96
C THR A 13 1.01 8.95 -3.02
N GLU A 14 0.55 7.73 -3.30
CA GLU A 14 -0.37 7.02 -2.39
C GLU A 14 0.30 6.63 -1.08
N GLU A 15 1.56 6.18 -1.10
CA GLU A 15 2.32 5.94 0.14
C GLU A 15 2.40 7.19 1.02
N ASN A 16 2.72 8.34 0.43
CA ASN A 16 2.77 9.60 1.15
C ASN A 16 1.41 9.99 1.73
N ARG A 17 0.33 9.80 0.98
CA ARG A 17 -1.05 10.03 1.47
C ARG A 17 -1.38 9.13 2.65
N LEU A 18 -1.01 7.85 2.60
CA LEU A 18 -1.22 6.90 3.69
C LEU A 18 -0.43 7.31 4.94
N ALA A 19 0.85 7.68 4.78
CA ALA A 19 1.69 8.14 5.89
C ALA A 19 1.13 9.43 6.54
N VAL A 20 0.66 10.38 5.73
CA VAL A 20 0.01 11.60 6.23
C VAL A 20 -1.31 11.28 6.94
N ALA A 21 -2.11 10.34 6.41
CA ALA A 21 -3.35 9.90 7.03
C ALA A 21 -3.10 9.25 8.39
N GLN A 22 -2.16 8.30 8.48
CA GLN A 22 -1.75 7.70 9.76
C GLN A 22 -1.31 8.77 10.75
N ARG A 23 -0.42 9.68 10.33
CA ARG A 23 0.05 10.77 11.19
C ARG A 23 -1.13 11.60 11.71
N ARG A 24 -2.06 12.03 10.86
CA ARG A 24 -3.22 12.81 11.32
C ARG A 24 -4.06 12.06 12.34
N MET A 25 -4.26 10.75 12.16
CA MET A 25 -4.98 9.92 13.13
C MET A 25 -4.25 9.86 14.47
N ASP A 26 -2.93 9.61 14.44
CA ASP A 26 -2.09 9.54 15.64
C ASP A 26 -2.11 10.86 16.44
N TRP A 27 -2.00 12.01 15.75
CA TRP A 27 -2.11 13.32 16.40
C TRP A 27 -3.47 13.52 17.06
N ARG A 28 -4.55 13.08 16.40
CA ARG A 28 -5.90 13.18 16.95
C ARG A 28 -6.11 12.26 18.15
N MET A 29 -5.56 11.04 18.11
CA MET A 29 -5.64 10.09 19.22
C MET A 29 -4.91 10.60 20.48
N LEU A 30 -3.83 11.37 20.31
CA LEU A 30 -3.08 11.96 21.42
C LEU A 30 -3.60 13.35 21.84
N ASN A 31 -4.69 13.84 21.25
CA ASN A 31 -5.24 15.19 21.49
C ASN A 31 -4.23 16.33 21.29
N ILE A 32 -3.31 16.18 20.34
CA ILE A 32 -2.26 17.17 20.10
C ILE A 32 -2.74 18.17 19.05
N LEU A 33 -2.51 19.44 19.33
CA LEU A 33 -2.86 20.53 18.44
C LEU A 33 -1.67 20.87 17.53
N LEU A 34 -1.97 21.48 16.38
CA LEU A 34 -0.92 21.93 15.45
C LEU A 34 0.03 22.97 16.07
N ILE A 35 -0.44 23.67 17.11
CA ILE A 35 0.26 24.73 17.84
C ILE A 35 1.44 24.16 18.65
N ASP A 36 1.35 22.91 19.10
CA ASP A 36 2.35 22.29 19.99
C ASP A 36 3.72 22.07 19.30
N ARG A 37 3.79 22.22 17.96
CA ARG A 37 5.03 22.26 17.14
C ARG A 37 6.08 21.18 17.50
N HIS A 38 5.65 19.94 17.70
CA HIS A 38 6.57 18.84 18.00
C HIS A 38 7.54 18.53 16.83
N PRO A 39 8.76 18.07 17.15
CA PRO A 39 9.77 17.73 16.15
C PRO A 39 9.37 16.51 15.30
N ARG A 40 9.99 16.40 14.12
CA ARG A 40 9.85 15.22 13.25
C ARG A 40 10.40 13.99 13.98
N GLY A 41 9.56 12.98 14.21
CA GLY A 41 9.95 11.73 14.90
C GLY A 41 9.30 11.53 16.27
N TRP A 42 8.94 12.62 16.96
CA TRP A 42 8.34 12.58 18.31
C TRP A 42 7.15 11.63 18.42
N LEU A 43 6.27 11.67 17.42
CA LEU A 43 5.08 10.82 17.37
C LEU A 43 5.44 9.33 17.29
N ARG A 44 6.46 8.98 16.50
CA ARG A 44 6.89 7.58 16.31
C ARG A 44 7.48 7.02 17.59
N GLU A 45 8.25 7.82 18.33
CA GLU A 45 8.81 7.43 19.63
C GLU A 45 7.70 7.18 20.66
N ARG A 46 6.63 7.98 20.62
CA ARG A 46 5.54 7.92 21.59
C ARG A 46 4.54 6.79 21.33
N THR A 47 4.13 6.58 20.08
CA THR A 47 3.08 5.61 19.75
C THR A 47 3.62 4.20 19.48
N GLN A 48 4.88 4.06 19.06
CA GLN A 48 5.49 2.79 18.66
C GLN A 48 4.66 1.99 17.64
N PHE A 49 3.75 2.65 16.92
CA PHE A 49 2.91 1.99 15.93
C PHE A 49 3.74 1.57 14.73
N LYS A 50 3.36 0.43 14.14
CA LYS A 50 3.95 -0.02 12.88
C LYS A 50 3.66 1.02 11.78
N ASP A 51 4.64 1.24 10.93
CA ASP A 51 4.49 2.11 9.76
C ASP A 51 3.43 1.51 8.82
N VAL A 52 2.40 2.30 8.50
CA VAL A 52 1.29 1.87 7.64
C VAL A 52 1.79 1.49 6.24
N VAL A 53 2.83 2.16 5.74
CA VAL A 53 3.39 1.90 4.42
C VAL A 53 4.08 0.55 4.42
N GLN A 54 4.91 0.28 5.43
CA GLN A 54 5.55 -1.02 5.59
C GLN A 54 4.51 -2.15 5.72
N LEU A 55 3.51 -1.96 6.59
CA LEU A 55 2.46 -2.95 6.79
C LEU A 55 1.62 -3.19 5.52
N SER A 56 1.45 -2.17 4.68
CA SER A 56 0.77 -2.31 3.39
C SER A 56 1.55 -3.19 2.42
N HIS A 57 2.88 -3.02 2.35
CA HIS A 57 3.78 -3.85 1.56
C HIS A 57 3.80 -5.29 2.07
N GLU A 58 3.96 -5.49 3.38
CA GLU A 58 3.93 -6.82 4.00
C GLU A 58 2.63 -7.59 3.67
N ARG A 59 1.47 -6.92 3.78
CA ARG A 59 0.18 -7.52 3.41
C ARG A 59 0.10 -7.86 1.93
N LYS A 60 0.57 -6.96 1.08
CA LYS A 60 0.59 -7.16 -0.37
C LYS A 60 1.44 -8.38 -0.76
N PHE A 61 2.62 -8.54 -0.16
CA PHE A 61 3.45 -9.75 -0.33
C PHE A 61 2.78 -11.01 0.22
N LYS A 62 2.13 -10.94 1.39
CA LYS A 62 1.37 -12.06 1.95
C LYS A 62 0.24 -12.51 1.02
N TYR A 63 -0.44 -11.56 0.39
CA TYR A 63 -1.49 -11.83 -0.60
C TYR A 63 -0.91 -12.46 -1.88
N LEU A 64 0.22 -11.96 -2.40
CA LEU A 64 0.93 -12.59 -3.52
C LEU A 64 1.29 -14.04 -3.22
N ARG A 65 1.88 -14.31 -2.05
CA ARG A 65 2.22 -15.68 -1.64
C ARG A 65 0.98 -16.57 -1.63
N LYS A 66 -0.16 -16.07 -1.14
CA LYS A 66 -1.43 -16.79 -1.16
C LYS A 66 -1.91 -17.06 -2.59
N LEU A 67 -1.77 -16.11 -3.51
CA LEU A 67 -2.10 -16.29 -4.93
C LEU A 67 -1.22 -17.34 -5.61
N MET A 68 0.09 -17.33 -5.35
CA MET A 68 1.02 -18.30 -5.93
C MET A 68 0.73 -19.74 -5.50
N LEU A 69 0.19 -19.93 -4.29
CA LEU A 69 -0.20 -21.24 -3.77
C LEU A 69 -1.57 -21.71 -4.30
N LEU A 70 -2.36 -20.83 -4.92
CA LEU A 70 -3.67 -21.18 -5.49
C LEU A 70 -3.54 -21.76 -6.90
N PRO A 71 -4.38 -22.74 -7.27
CA PRO A 71 -4.38 -23.27 -8.62
C PRO A 71 -4.85 -22.21 -9.63
N ASN A 72 -4.31 -22.27 -10.86
CA ASN A 72 -4.48 -21.25 -11.91
C ASN A 72 -5.94 -20.98 -12.27
N HIS A 73 -6.82 -21.98 -12.14
CA HIS A 73 -8.24 -21.86 -12.50
C HIS A 73 -9.07 -21.06 -11.47
N ARG A 74 -8.48 -20.65 -10.34
CA ARG A 74 -9.21 -19.90 -9.30
C ARG A 74 -9.39 -18.46 -9.76
N TRP A 75 -10.64 -18.00 -9.74
CA TRP A 75 -11.06 -16.66 -10.14
C TRP A 75 -10.20 -15.54 -9.53
N ASN A 76 -9.84 -15.63 -8.25
CA ASN A 76 -9.00 -14.61 -7.60
C ASN A 76 -7.64 -14.44 -8.30
N ARG A 77 -7.03 -15.55 -8.71
CA ARG A 77 -5.73 -15.53 -9.39
C ARG A 77 -5.89 -15.05 -10.82
N ILE A 78 -6.87 -15.57 -11.55
CA ILE A 78 -7.20 -15.13 -12.91
C ILE A 78 -7.42 -13.61 -12.93
N LEU A 79 -8.31 -13.10 -12.09
CA LEU A 79 -8.64 -11.66 -12.04
C LEU A 79 -7.44 -10.79 -11.70
N THR A 80 -6.57 -11.24 -10.79
CA THR A 80 -5.42 -10.44 -10.34
C THR A 80 -4.27 -10.45 -11.35
N GLU A 81 -4.03 -11.58 -12.01
CA GLU A 81 -2.98 -11.74 -13.03
C GLU A 81 -3.46 -11.32 -14.43
N TRP A 82 -4.76 -11.08 -14.62
CA TRP A 82 -5.33 -10.81 -15.94
C TRP A 82 -4.73 -9.55 -16.57
N VAL A 83 -4.20 -9.74 -17.79
CA VAL A 83 -3.64 -8.68 -18.61
C VAL A 83 -4.40 -8.66 -19.93
N PRO A 84 -5.12 -7.57 -20.25
CA PRO A 84 -5.77 -7.46 -21.54
C PRO A 84 -4.73 -7.32 -22.66
N ASN A 85 -4.91 -8.08 -23.74
CA ASN A 85 -4.11 -7.99 -24.97
C ASN A 85 -4.66 -6.88 -25.90
N VAL A 86 -4.85 -5.67 -25.36
CA VAL A 86 -5.25 -4.50 -26.13
C VAL A 86 -4.42 -3.29 -25.74
N ASN A 87 -4.23 -2.37 -26.69
CA ASN A 87 -3.57 -1.10 -26.44
C ASN A 87 -4.33 -0.31 -25.37
N ARG A 88 -3.57 0.28 -24.45
CA ARG A 88 -4.16 1.07 -23.37
C ARG A 88 -4.59 2.44 -23.88
N PRO A 89 -5.75 2.95 -23.46
CA PRO A 89 -6.16 4.32 -23.80
C PRO A 89 -5.23 5.33 -23.13
N ALA A 90 -5.08 6.50 -23.75
CA ALA A 90 -4.34 7.62 -23.19
C ALA A 90 -4.91 8.02 -21.82
N GLY A 91 -4.04 8.30 -20.86
CA GLY A 91 -4.41 8.72 -19.50
C GLY A 91 -4.59 7.60 -18.47
N ARG A 92 -4.65 6.32 -18.89
CA ARG A 92 -4.67 5.21 -17.91
C ARG A 92 -3.28 5.06 -17.25
N PRO A 93 -3.18 4.99 -15.92
CA PRO A 93 -1.90 4.79 -15.25
C PRO A 93 -1.15 3.56 -15.77
N PRO A 94 0.17 3.66 -16.02
CA PRO A 94 0.96 2.54 -16.54
C PRO A 94 1.16 1.45 -15.48
N THR A 95 1.19 1.82 -14.20
CA THR A 95 1.52 0.93 -13.09
C THR A 95 0.40 -0.06 -12.80
N ARG A 96 0.77 -1.34 -12.74
CA ARG A 96 -0.09 -2.46 -12.31
C ARG A 96 0.25 -2.88 -10.90
N TRP A 97 -0.66 -3.67 -10.31
CA TRP A 97 -0.43 -4.30 -9.02
C TRP A 97 0.81 -5.20 -9.01
N ILE A 98 1.03 -5.99 -10.08
CA ILE A 98 2.19 -6.88 -10.26
C ILE A 98 3.52 -6.13 -10.32
N ASP A 99 3.52 -4.91 -10.85
CA ASP A 99 4.75 -4.16 -11.11
C ASP A 99 5.56 -3.92 -9.83
N ASP A 100 4.88 -3.82 -8.69
CA ASP A 100 5.53 -3.66 -7.39
C ASP A 100 6.42 -4.86 -7.03
N PHE A 101 6.12 -6.07 -7.52
CA PHE A 101 6.96 -7.26 -7.30
C PHE A 101 8.06 -7.39 -8.34
N THR A 102 7.80 -6.98 -9.59
CA THR A 102 8.82 -7.02 -10.64
C THR A 102 10.05 -6.17 -10.31
N LYS A 103 9.85 -5.06 -9.57
CA LYS A 103 10.93 -4.20 -9.06
C LYS A 103 11.88 -4.90 -8.08
N PHE A 104 11.47 -6.00 -7.44
CA PHE A 104 12.29 -6.74 -6.49
C PHE A 104 13.00 -7.95 -7.10
N ILE A 105 12.56 -8.39 -8.29
CA ILE A 105 13.12 -9.56 -8.98
C ILE A 105 14.24 -9.15 -9.94
N ASN A 106 14.15 -7.95 -10.51
CA ASN A 106 15.21 -7.32 -11.32
C ASN A 106 16.12 -6.46 -10.44
#